data_AF-A0A7W5H9H5-F1
#
_entry.id   AF-A0A7W5H9H5-F1
#
_cell.length_a   1.000
_cell.length_b   1.000
_cell.length_c   1.000
_cell.angle_alpha   90.00
_cell.angle_beta   90.00
_cell.angle_gamma   90.00
#
_symmetry.space_group_name_H-M   'P 1'
#
loop_
_entity.id
_entity.type
_entity.pdbx_description
1 polymer ?
#
loop_
_entity_poly.entity_id
_entity_poly.type
_entity_poly.pdbx_seq_one_letter_code
_entity_poly.pdbx_strand_id
1 'polypeptide(L)'
;MNGLSNIVVDYFLTIMFADDGTVDTDYQCRLQESLPEHINPLSDIERKSLSQAAQRRLDDINAGPDEYGYDSGLLVTDDQRAFLVALATGELYNGLEP
;
A
#
# COMPACT_ATOMS: atom_id res chain seq x y z
N MET A 1 7.30 -3.41 -16.62
CA MET A 1 7.45 -4.51 -15.64
C MET A 1 7.09 -3.95 -14.28
N ASN A 2 5.84 -4.10 -13.86
CA ASN A 2 5.29 -3.43 -12.67
C ASN A 2 4.95 -4.41 -11.53
N GLY A 3 5.24 -5.70 -11.72
CA GLY A 3 4.82 -6.76 -10.80
C GLY A 3 5.42 -6.62 -9.40
N LEU A 4 6.71 -6.26 -9.29
CA LEU A 4 7.37 -6.12 -7.99
C LEU A 4 6.77 -4.99 -7.15
N SER A 5 6.57 -3.80 -7.72
CA SER A 5 5.98 -2.68 -6.97
C SER A 5 4.52 -2.95 -6.60
N ASN A 6 3.77 -3.66 -7.44
CA ASN A 6 2.42 -4.10 -7.09
C ASN A 6 2.43 -5.09 -5.90
N ILE A 7 3.31 -6.09 -5.92
CA ILE A 7 3.46 -7.05 -4.79
C ILE A 7 3.80 -6.32 -3.50
N VAL A 8 4.68 -5.31 -3.55
CA VAL A 8 5.05 -4.52 -2.38
C VAL A 8 3.86 -3.72 -1.83
N VAL A 9 3.02 -3.13 -2.69
CA VAL A 9 1.79 -2.45 -2.25
C VAL A 9 0.85 -3.42 -1.54
N ASP A 10 0.64 -4.61 -2.12
CA ASP A 10 -0.21 -5.64 -1.51
C ASP A 10 0.34 -6.11 -0.14
N TYR A 11 1.66 -6.24 -0.04
CA TYR A 11 2.33 -6.57 1.22
C TYR A 11 2.16 -5.47 2.27
N PHE A 12 2.30 -4.20 1.90
CA PHE A 12 2.06 -3.08 2.81
C PHE A 12 0.61 -3.03 3.29
N LEU A 13 -0.36 -3.21 2.39
CA LEU A 13 -1.77 -3.28 2.78
C LEU A 13 -2.02 -4.41 3.77
N THR A 14 -1.40 -5.57 3.55
CA THR A 14 -1.51 -6.72 4.44
C THR A 14 -0.92 -6.41 5.82
N ILE A 15 0.32 -5.91 5.91
CA ILE A 15 0.93 -5.62 7.21
C ILE A 15 0.22 -4.49 7.95
N MET A 16 -0.24 -3.45 7.25
CA MET A 16 -0.82 -2.28 7.89
C MET A 16 -2.24 -2.53 8.38
N PHE A 17 -2.99 -3.45 7.73
CA PHE A 17 -4.43 -3.59 7.94
C PHE A 17 -4.91 -5.04 8.12
N ALA A 18 -4.02 -6.02 8.27
CA ALA A 18 -4.41 -7.36 8.70
C ALA A 18 -5.08 -7.31 10.08
N ASP A 19 -5.99 -8.26 10.29
CA ASP A 19 -6.57 -8.56 11.59
C ASP A 19 -5.82 -9.73 12.27
N ASP A 20 -6.11 -9.94 13.55
CA ASP A 20 -5.51 -10.99 14.38
C ASP A 20 -5.82 -12.42 13.86
N GLY A 21 -6.82 -12.56 12.97
CA GLY A 21 -7.11 -13.82 12.30
C GLY A 21 -6.20 -14.11 11.11
N THR A 22 -5.53 -13.08 10.58
CA THR A 22 -4.68 -13.15 9.38
C THR A 22 -3.19 -13.11 9.74
N VAL A 23 -2.81 -12.21 10.66
CA VAL A 23 -1.42 -12.05 11.13
C VAL A 23 -1.46 -11.84 12.64
N ASP A 24 -0.61 -12.57 13.37
CA ASP A 24 -0.40 -12.34 14.80
C ASP A 24 -0.05 -10.86 15.07
N THR A 25 -0.80 -10.22 15.97
CA THR A 25 -0.71 -8.78 16.22
C THR A 25 0.70 -8.36 16.66
N ASP A 26 1.36 -9.13 17.53
CA ASP A 26 2.72 -8.81 18.00
C ASP A 26 3.74 -8.89 16.87
N TYR A 27 3.59 -9.88 15.98
CA TYR A 27 4.41 -9.99 14.78
C TYR A 27 4.14 -8.87 13.77
N GLN A 28 2.87 -8.50 13.57
CA GLN A 28 2.47 -7.39 12.71
C GLN A 28 3.10 -6.07 13.18
N CYS A 29 3.04 -5.77 14.48
CA CYS A 29 3.68 -4.59 15.07
C CYS A 29 5.19 -4.57 14.80
N ARG A 30 5.89 -5.69 15.01
CA ARG A 30 7.34 -5.78 14.72
C ARG A 30 7.67 -5.52 13.25
N LEU A 31 6.84 -6.01 12.33
CA LEU A 31 7.03 -5.75 10.89
C LEU A 31 6.80 -4.27 10.56
N GLN A 32 5.80 -3.63 11.16
CA GLN A 32 5.53 -2.20 10.97
C GLN A 32 6.70 -1.35 11.48
N GLU A 33 7.26 -1.68 12.65
CA GLU A 33 8.40 -0.99 13.25
C GLU A 33 9.66 -1.06 12.36
N SER A 34 9.85 -2.14 11.59
CA SER A 34 10.99 -2.30 10.70
C SER A 34 10.80 -1.67 9.31
N LEU A 35 9.58 -1.26 8.93
CA LEU A 35 9.31 -0.69 7.61
C LEU A 35 10.19 0.52 7.24
N PRO A 36 10.47 1.48 8.16
CA PRO A 36 11.34 2.62 7.83
C PRO A 36 12.74 2.19 7.38
N GLU A 37 13.29 1.08 7.90
CA GLU A 37 14.61 0.57 7.51
C GLU A 37 14.66 0.14 6.04
N HIS A 38 13.52 -0.26 5.49
CA HIS A 38 13.38 -0.68 4.10
C HIS A 38 12.93 0.46 3.17
N ILE A 39 12.14 1.42 3.69
CA ILE A 39 11.60 2.55 2.90
C ILE A 39 12.63 3.67 2.74
N ASN A 40 13.37 4.01 3.81
CA ASN A 40 14.35 5.09 3.79
C ASN A 40 15.42 4.95 2.68
N PRO A 41 16.03 3.77 2.45
CA PRO A 41 17.06 3.62 1.42
C PRO A 41 16.51 3.53 -0.01
N LEU A 42 15.19 3.53 -0.24
CA LEU A 42 14.64 3.47 -1.59
C LEU A 42 15.10 4.67 -2.41
N SER A 43 15.61 4.39 -3.60
CA SER A 43 15.94 5.41 -4.60
C SER A 43 14.70 6.13 -5.11
N ASP A 44 14.88 7.31 -5.71
CA ASP A 44 13.78 8.06 -6.32
C ASP A 44 13.01 7.26 -7.38
N ILE A 45 13.70 6.39 -8.12
CA ILE A 45 13.09 5.52 -9.12
C ILE A 45 12.18 4.47 -8.45
N GLU A 46 12.63 3.89 -7.34
CA GLU A 46 11.85 2.91 -6.58
C GLU A 46 10.64 3.56 -5.92
N ARG A 47 10.82 4.71 -5.26
CA ARG A 47 9.73 5.51 -4.68
C ARG A 47 8.69 5.88 -5.72
N LYS A 48 9.13 6.31 -6.91
CA LYS A 48 8.23 6.61 -8.04
C LYS A 48 7.50 5.37 -8.54
N SER A 49 8.19 4.24 -8.67
CA SER A 49 7.58 2.97 -9.10
C SER A 49 6.50 2.50 -8.11
N LEU A 50 6.76 2.67 -6.81
CA LEU A 50 5.83 2.32 -5.75
C LEU A 50 4.63 3.27 -5.69
N SER A 51 4.86 4.57 -5.85
CA SER A 51 3.79 5.58 -5.96
C SER A 51 2.85 5.29 -7.14
N GLN A 52 3.42 4.91 -8.29
CA GLN A 52 2.64 4.51 -9.46
C GLN A 52 1.87 3.21 -9.24
N ALA A 53 2.39 2.28 -8.43
CA ALA A 53 1.66 1.07 -8.06
C ALA A 53 0.46 1.37 -7.18
N ALA A 54 0.64 2.25 -6.18
CA ALA A 54 -0.46 2.74 -5.35
C ALA A 54 -1.53 3.45 -6.18
N GLN A 55 -1.13 4.29 -7.15
CA GLN A 55 -2.07 4.95 -8.05
C GLN A 55 -2.86 3.95 -8.90
N ARG A 56 -2.20 2.94 -9.50
CA ARG A 56 -2.92 1.88 -10.25
C ARG A 56 -3.94 1.17 -9.37
N ARG A 57 -3.60 0.88 -8.11
CA ARG A 57 -4.52 0.24 -7.17
C ARG A 57 -5.72 1.14 -6.87
N LEU A 58 -5.51 2.44 -6.71
CA LEU A 58 -6.60 3.43 -6.55
C LEU A 58 -7.47 3.51 -7.81
N ASP A 59 -6.88 3.47 -9.00
CA ASP A 59 -7.62 3.48 -10.26
C ASP A 59 -8.53 2.24 -10.35
N ASP A 60 -8.02 1.05 -10.01
CA ASP A 60 -8.80 -0.20 -9.97
C ASP A 60 -9.94 -0.13 -8.95
N ILE A 61 -9.67 0.41 -7.76
CA ILE A 61 -10.66 0.63 -6.69
C ILE A 61 -11.78 1.59 -7.11
N ASN A 62 -11.46 2.58 -7.96
CA ASN A 62 -12.38 3.61 -8.42
C ASN A 62 -13.06 3.29 -9.76
N ALA A 63 -12.67 2.18 -10.42
CA ALA A 63 -13.21 1.80 -11.72
C ALA A 63 -14.71 1.41 -11.67
N GLY A 64 -15.24 1.15 -10.47
CA GLY A 64 -16.60 0.68 -10.26
C GLY A 64 -16.76 -0.81 -10.59
N PRO A 65 -18.00 -1.32 -10.62
CA PRO A 65 -18.27 -2.72 -10.87
C PRO A 65 -17.86 -3.14 -12.30
N ASP A 66 -17.26 -4.31 -12.41
CA ASP A 66 -16.93 -4.94 -13.69
C ASP A 66 -18.16 -5.53 -14.41
N GLU A 67 -17.93 -6.19 -15.55
CA GLU A 67 -18.98 -6.82 -16.36
C GLU A 67 -19.77 -7.93 -15.63
N TYR A 68 -19.23 -8.45 -14.51
CA TYR A 68 -19.86 -9.45 -13.64
C TYR A 68 -20.47 -8.84 -12.38
N GLY A 69 -20.41 -7.51 -12.22
CA GLY A 69 -20.93 -6.79 -11.06
C GLY A 69 -19.99 -6.81 -9.85
N TYR A 70 -18.73 -7.24 -10.01
CA TYR A 70 -17.73 -7.22 -8.95
C TYR A 70 -17.12 -5.82 -8.85
N ASP A 71 -17.23 -5.20 -7.67
CA ASP A 71 -16.69 -3.88 -7.38
C ASP A 71 -15.57 -3.98 -6.33
N SER A 72 -14.34 -3.80 -6.78
CA SER A 72 -13.15 -3.81 -5.90
C SER A 72 -13.19 -2.70 -4.85
N GLY A 73 -13.89 -1.60 -5.13
CA GLY A 73 -14.00 -0.46 -4.23
C GLY A 73 -14.84 -0.73 -2.98
N LEU A 74 -15.75 -1.71 -3.02
CA LEU A 74 -16.57 -2.11 -1.86
C LEU A 74 -15.79 -2.89 -0.80
N LEU A 75 -14.61 -3.41 -1.14
CA LEU A 75 -13.80 -4.25 -0.27
C LEU A 75 -12.69 -3.48 0.46
N VAL A 76 -12.53 -2.19 0.17
CA VAL A 76 -11.44 -1.36 0.71
C VAL A 76 -11.97 -0.41 1.76
N THR A 77 -11.37 -0.43 2.94
CA THR A 77 -11.73 0.48 4.04
C THR A 77 -11.24 1.91 3.76
N ASP A 78 -11.83 2.89 4.44
CA ASP A 78 -11.40 4.29 4.33
C ASP A 78 -9.92 4.48 4.71
N ASP A 79 -9.44 3.76 5.73
CA ASP A 79 -8.04 3.80 6.17
C ASP A 79 -7.08 3.22 5.12
N GLN A 80 -7.44 2.08 4.50
CA GLN A 80 -6.67 1.50 3.40
C GLN A 80 -6.60 2.45 2.20
N ARG A 81 -7.72 3.11 1.88
CA ARG A 81 -7.77 4.12 0.82
C ARG A 81 -6.89 5.34 1.15
N ALA A 82 -6.95 5.84 2.37
CA ALA A 82 -6.12 6.96 2.82
C ALA A 82 -4.62 6.61 2.73
N PHE A 83 -4.24 5.41 3.15
CA PHE A 83 -2.87 4.91 3.02
C PHE A 83 -2.40 4.86 1.56
N LEU A 84 -3.22 4.33 0.65
CA LEU A 84 -2.89 4.29 -0.78
C LEU A 84 -2.72 5.70 -1.38
N VAL A 85 -3.54 6.68 -0.96
CA VAL A 85 -3.38 8.08 -1.37
C VAL A 85 -2.07 8.66 -0.87
N ALA A 86 -1.72 8.45 0.40
CA ALA A 86 -0.45 8.91 0.97
C ALA A 86 0.76 8.27 0.26
N LEU A 87 0.67 6.98 -0.11
CA LEU A 87 1.70 6.27 -0.85
C LEU A 87 1.81 6.76 -2.30
N ALA A 88 0.69 7.05 -2.96
CA ALA A 88 0.64 7.52 -4.35
C ALA A 88 1.13 8.96 -4.51
N THR A 89 0.83 9.83 -3.55
CA THR A 89 1.29 11.24 -3.53
C THR A 89 2.73 11.38 -3.05
N GLY A 90 3.29 10.32 -2.46
CA GLY A 90 4.63 10.30 -1.90
C GLY A 90 4.76 10.99 -0.54
N GLU A 91 3.64 11.32 0.10
CA GLU A 91 3.60 11.88 1.45
C GLU A 91 4.36 11.00 2.44
N LEU A 92 4.25 9.68 2.30
CA LEU A 92 4.95 8.70 3.13
C LEU A 92 6.48 8.77 3.03
N TYR A 93 7.05 9.33 1.96
CA TYR A 93 8.50 9.45 1.81
C TYR A 93 9.04 10.82 2.26
N ASN A 94 8.19 11.85 2.26
CA ASN A 94 8.61 13.23 2.52
C ASN A 94 8.66 13.58 4.02
N GLY A 95 8.01 12.79 4.88
CA GLY A 95 8.09 12.94 6.35
C GLY A 95 9.25 12.19 7.01
N LEU A 96 10.12 11.56 6.23
CA LEU A 96 11.25 10.72 6.69
C LEU A 96 12.62 11.40 6.51
N GLU A 97 12.64 12.70 6.18
CA GLU A 97 13.88 13.48 6.26
C GLU A 97 14.24 13.72 7.76
N PRO A 98 15.52 13.55 8.14
CA PRO A 98 15.97 13.74 9.52
C PRO A 98 15.85 15.18 10.03
#